data_AF-A0A955MXZ6-F1
#
_entry.id   AF-A0A955MXZ6-F1
#
_cell.length_a   1.000
_cell.length_b   1.000
_cell.length_c   1.000
_cell.angle_alpha   90.00
_cell.angle_beta   90.00
_cell.angle_gamma   90.00
#
_symmetry.space_group_name_H-M   'P 1'
#
loop_
_entity.id
_entity.type
_entity.pdbx_description
1 polymer ?
#
loop_
_entity_poly.entity_id
_entity_poly.type
_entity_poly.pdbx_seq_one_letter_code
_entity_poly.pdbx_strand_id
1 'polypeptide(L)'
;MRETATTLATSLNVIHDSLTQYQSDLNREIGATVQQINGIAEQIAKLNEEIARIESQTGNFANDARDTRDKLLTKLADIAPIETNERANGIVDVRMVGSSIVIGNQTAPFVTKIDPNDPNEFYQILNSVELSQVLTSDFDGGRLGALIQGRDQLVPDILDQVDQIAKLVIQEVNNVHSQHIGLAGFDSITSPVSIQDPAVTLDTAGFLDFPTQAGQFTIRVTDSDGVVQNLLTVAFDPSVDTLNSLAVAIDSADGLAGAGNGPISALVNADNQLEITSNGGLEFTFTEDTSHILAALGINTFFKGTGAGDISLSDQILDPELGLQRIAASGSGAEGDNTGALAIADLEYARVARNNSTTIGDFYREGISELGVRAQRNKT
;
A
#
# COMPACT_ATOMS: atom_id res chain seq x y z
N MET A 1 10.50 1.85 24.12
CA MET A 1 10.69 1.38 22.74
C MET A 1 9.45 0.64 22.22
N ARG A 2 9.02 -0.46 22.86
CA ARG A 2 7.83 -1.22 22.41
C ARG A 2 6.54 -0.38 22.31
N GLU A 3 6.13 0.29 23.38
CA GLU A 3 4.88 1.08 23.39
C GLU A 3 4.88 2.24 22.39
N THR A 4 6.01 2.94 22.28
CA THR A 4 6.19 4.04 21.32
C THR A 4 6.12 3.53 19.87
N ALA A 5 6.70 2.36 19.61
CA ALA A 5 6.64 1.73 18.29
C ALA A 5 5.24 1.21 17.94
N THR A 6 4.53 0.62 18.90
CA THR A 6 3.11 0.25 18.73
C THR A 6 2.29 1.49 18.38
N THR A 7 2.50 2.60 19.09
CA THR A 7 1.79 3.86 18.83
C THR A 7 2.07 4.39 17.41
N LEU A 8 3.31 4.32 16.95
CA LEU A 8 3.69 4.70 15.59
C LEU A 8 2.98 3.83 14.54
N ALA A 9 3.08 2.50 14.68
CA ALA A 9 2.45 1.55 13.77
C ALA A 9 0.93 1.77 13.68
N THR A 10 0.26 1.85 14.84
CA THR A 10 -1.18 2.14 14.89
C THR A 10 -1.54 3.47 14.25
N SER A 11 -0.71 4.51 14.44
CA SER A 11 -0.97 5.81 13.80
C SER A 11 -0.89 5.73 12.27
N LEU A 12 0.07 4.98 11.73
CA LEU A 12 0.18 4.74 10.29
C LEU A 12 -1.01 3.93 9.75
N ASN A 13 -1.42 2.87 10.45
CA ASN A 13 -2.61 2.10 10.07
C ASN A 13 -3.86 3.00 10.04
N VAL A 14 -4.07 3.82 11.07
CA VAL A 14 -5.23 4.73 11.13
C VAL A 14 -5.22 5.75 9.98
N ILE A 15 -4.06 6.27 9.59
CA ILE A 15 -3.96 7.18 8.44
C ILE A 15 -4.32 6.45 7.15
N HIS A 16 -3.74 5.27 6.92
CA HIS A 16 -4.05 4.43 5.76
C HIS A 16 -5.55 4.13 5.67
N ASP A 17 -6.15 3.61 6.75
CA ASP A 17 -7.56 3.24 6.81
C ASP A 17 -8.49 4.44 6.58
N SER A 18 -8.12 5.61 7.11
CA SER A 18 -8.89 6.86 6.90
C SER A 18 -8.89 7.28 5.44
N LEU A 19 -7.76 7.11 4.74
CA LEU A 19 -7.64 7.44 3.32
C LEU A 19 -8.41 6.44 2.44
N THR A 20 -8.31 5.14 2.72
CA THR A 20 -9.11 4.11 2.02
C THR A 20 -10.61 4.32 2.23
N GLN A 21 -11.02 4.70 3.45
CA GLN A 21 -12.41 5.05 3.72
C GLN A 21 -12.84 6.29 2.93
N TYR A 22 -12.01 7.34 2.90
CA TYR A 22 -12.29 8.53 2.11
C TYR A 22 -12.40 8.22 0.60
N GLN A 23 -11.55 7.33 0.09
CA GLN A 23 -11.63 6.84 -1.29
C GLN A 23 -12.96 6.14 -1.59
N SER A 24 -13.43 5.31 -0.66
CA SER A 24 -14.73 4.64 -0.73
C SER A 24 -15.90 5.63 -0.67
N ASP A 25 -15.76 6.72 0.10
CA ASP A 25 -16.74 7.80 0.19
C ASP A 25 -16.87 8.53 -1.16
N LEU A 26 -15.73 8.88 -1.76
CA LEU A 26 -15.68 9.46 -3.11
C LEU A 26 -16.34 8.53 -4.14
N ASN A 27 -16.08 7.23 -4.08
CA ASN A 27 -16.72 6.24 -4.95
C ASN A 27 -18.25 6.27 -4.81
N ARG A 28 -18.78 6.30 -3.59
CA ARG A 28 -20.23 6.42 -3.36
C ARG A 28 -20.80 7.73 -3.87
N GLU A 29 -20.06 8.83 -3.71
CA GLU A 29 -20.48 10.14 -4.20
C GLU A 29 -20.50 10.22 -5.74
N ILE A 30 -19.58 9.53 -6.43
CA ILE A 30 -19.61 9.35 -7.89
C ILE A 30 -20.93 8.67 -8.30
N GLY A 31 -21.30 7.57 -7.65
CA GLY A 31 -22.56 6.88 -7.92
C GLY A 31 -23.80 7.76 -7.72
N ALA A 32 -23.86 8.50 -6.61
CA ALA A 32 -24.94 9.45 -6.34
C ALA A 32 -24.98 10.61 -7.36
N THR A 33 -23.81 11.10 -7.79
CA THR A 33 -23.69 12.17 -8.79
C THR A 33 -24.17 11.71 -10.17
N VAL A 34 -23.88 10.47 -10.57
CA VAL A 34 -24.43 9.87 -11.79
C VAL A 34 -25.96 9.76 -11.74
N GLN A 35 -26.53 9.37 -10.60
CA GLN A 35 -27.99 9.37 -10.41
C GLN A 35 -28.58 10.79 -10.53
N GLN A 36 -27.89 11.80 -10.00
CA GLN A 36 -28.30 13.20 -10.13
C GLN A 36 -28.30 13.66 -11.60
N ILE A 37 -27.27 13.29 -12.39
CA ILE A 37 -27.20 13.56 -13.84
C ILE A 37 -28.44 12.99 -14.53
N ASN A 38 -28.75 11.71 -14.29
CA ASN A 38 -29.88 11.03 -14.91
C ASN A 38 -31.21 11.72 -14.54
N GLY A 39 -31.40 12.07 -13.27
CA GLY A 39 -32.61 12.76 -12.82
C GLY A 39 -32.78 14.18 -13.42
N ILE A 40 -31.69 14.88 -13.70
CA ILE A 40 -31.72 16.17 -14.41
C ILE A 40 -32.05 15.95 -15.90
N ALA A 41 -31.42 14.96 -16.54
CA ALA A 41 -31.69 14.61 -17.94
C ALA A 41 -33.17 14.26 -18.19
N GLU A 42 -33.79 13.50 -17.28
CA GLU A 42 -35.22 13.17 -17.35
C GLU A 42 -36.11 14.41 -17.24
N GLN A 43 -35.76 15.37 -16.37
CA GLN A 43 -36.50 16.62 -16.26
C GLN A 43 -36.38 17.47 -17.53
N ILE A 44 -35.19 17.54 -18.14
CA ILE A 44 -34.97 18.23 -19.42
C ILE A 44 -35.81 17.57 -20.52
N ALA A 45 -35.83 16.24 -20.60
CA ALA A 45 -36.63 15.51 -21.59
C ALA A 45 -38.14 15.80 -21.46
N LYS A 46 -38.66 15.86 -20.22
CA LYS A 46 -40.06 16.27 -19.95
C LYS A 46 -40.34 17.71 -20.37
N LEU A 47 -39.42 18.64 -20.09
CA LEU A 47 -39.54 20.03 -20.52
C LEU A 47 -39.50 20.16 -22.05
N ASN A 48 -38.66 19.37 -22.73
CA ASN A 48 -38.64 19.33 -24.19
C ASN A 48 -39.99 18.87 -24.78
N GLU A 49 -40.65 17.89 -24.17
CA GLU A 49 -42.00 17.46 -24.57
C GLU A 49 -43.04 18.58 -24.38
N GLU A 50 -42.98 19.27 -23.24
CA GLU A 50 -43.88 20.38 -22.93
C GLU A 50 -43.71 21.56 -23.88
N ILE A 51 -42.46 21.98 -24.14
CA ILE A 51 -42.12 23.06 -25.09
C ILE A 51 -42.64 22.71 -26.48
N ALA A 52 -42.34 21.49 -26.97
CA ALA A 52 -42.79 21.05 -28.28
C ALA A 52 -44.33 21.06 -28.40
N ARG A 53 -45.05 20.70 -27.34
CA ARG A 53 -46.51 20.72 -27.30
C ARG A 53 -47.08 22.14 -27.33
N ILE A 54 -46.55 23.06 -26.53
CA ILE A 54 -47.05 24.45 -26.44
C ILE A 54 -46.82 25.18 -27.77
N GLU A 55 -45.60 25.10 -28.30
CA GLU A 55 -45.18 25.87 -29.48
C GLU A 55 -45.80 25.33 -30.77
N SER A 56 -46.17 24.04 -30.82
CA SER A 56 -46.90 23.46 -31.97
C SER A 56 -48.39 23.78 -31.99
N GLN A 57 -49.02 24.02 -30.83
CA GLN A 57 -50.48 24.17 -30.72
C GLN A 57 -50.97 25.62 -30.74
N THR A 58 -50.18 26.56 -30.22
CA THR A 58 -50.66 27.92 -29.91
C THR A 58 -49.97 29.04 -30.67
N GLY A 59 -48.85 28.75 -31.36
CA GLY A 59 -47.98 29.78 -31.94
C GLY A 59 -47.31 30.69 -30.90
N ASN A 60 -47.45 30.39 -29.60
CA ASN A 60 -46.82 31.08 -28.49
C ASN A 60 -45.54 30.35 -28.06
N PHE A 61 -44.57 31.07 -27.51
CA PHE A 61 -43.33 30.51 -26.97
C PHE A 61 -43.51 30.02 -25.52
N ALA A 62 -42.94 28.86 -25.21
CA ALA A 62 -42.99 28.26 -23.87
C ALA A 62 -41.89 28.82 -22.95
N ASN A 63 -41.88 30.14 -22.74
CA ASN A 63 -40.77 30.86 -22.09
C ASN A 63 -40.42 30.32 -20.70
N ASP A 64 -41.41 30.11 -19.82
CA ASP A 64 -41.16 29.61 -18.45
C ASP A 64 -40.52 28.20 -18.43
N ALA A 65 -40.93 27.34 -19.38
CA ALA A 65 -40.37 26.00 -19.54
C ALA A 65 -38.94 26.04 -20.08
N ARG A 66 -38.66 26.94 -21.03
CA ARG A 66 -37.30 27.22 -21.54
C ARG A 66 -36.39 27.73 -20.41
N ASP A 67 -36.84 28.71 -19.63
CA ASP A 67 -36.07 29.24 -18.49
C ASP A 67 -35.75 28.17 -17.45
N THR A 68 -36.69 27.26 -17.18
CA THR A 68 -36.48 26.14 -16.26
C THR A 68 -35.49 25.12 -16.82
N ARG A 69 -35.61 24.80 -18.11
CA ARG A 69 -34.67 23.91 -18.81
C ARG A 69 -33.27 24.48 -18.79
N ASP A 70 -33.10 25.77 -19.08
CA ASP A 70 -31.80 26.41 -19.16
C ASP A 70 -31.11 26.42 -17.79
N LYS A 71 -31.85 26.61 -16.69
CA LYS A 71 -31.33 26.40 -15.32
C LYS A 71 -30.88 24.97 -15.06
N LEU A 72 -31.59 23.97 -15.58
CA LEU A 72 -31.21 22.56 -15.47
C LEU A 72 -29.96 22.25 -16.31
N LEU A 73 -29.83 22.83 -17.50
CA LEU A 73 -28.64 22.73 -18.33
C LEU A 73 -27.42 23.33 -17.61
N THR A 74 -27.56 24.50 -16.98
CA THR A 74 -26.48 25.08 -16.15
C THR A 74 -26.09 24.15 -15.00
N LYS A 75 -27.07 23.64 -14.23
CA LYS A 75 -26.79 22.69 -13.14
C LYS A 75 -26.11 21.42 -13.63
N LEU A 76 -26.43 20.96 -14.83
CA LEU A 76 -25.82 19.79 -15.42
C LEU A 76 -24.37 20.08 -15.84
N ALA A 77 -24.12 21.26 -16.42
CA ALA A 77 -22.78 21.73 -16.77
C ALA A 77 -21.86 21.90 -15.54
N ASP A 78 -22.41 22.27 -14.38
CA ASP A 78 -21.65 22.32 -13.11
C ASP A 78 -21.20 20.92 -12.65
N ILE A 79 -21.96 19.88 -12.98
CA ILE A 79 -21.62 18.50 -12.61
C ILE A 79 -20.57 17.92 -13.56
N ALA A 80 -20.77 18.07 -14.87
CA ALA A 80 -19.84 17.61 -15.89
C ALA A 80 -20.04 18.40 -17.21
N PRO A 81 -19.00 18.53 -18.06
CA PRO A 81 -19.10 19.24 -19.34
C PRO A 81 -20.22 18.68 -20.22
N ILE A 82 -21.03 19.56 -20.79
CA ILE A 82 -22.11 19.20 -21.71
C ILE A 82 -21.98 19.89 -23.06
N GLU A 83 -22.45 19.22 -24.10
CA GLU A 83 -22.72 19.79 -25.41
C GLU A 83 -24.23 19.82 -25.61
N THR A 84 -24.77 20.97 -26.03
CA THR A 84 -26.21 21.13 -26.29
C THR A 84 -26.45 21.46 -27.77
N ASN A 85 -27.50 20.89 -28.36
CA ASN A 85 -27.93 21.22 -29.71
C ASN A 85 -29.44 21.52 -29.74
N GLU A 86 -29.80 22.78 -29.99
CA GLU A 86 -31.21 23.19 -30.12
C GLU A 86 -31.70 22.97 -31.57
N ARG A 87 -32.82 22.26 -31.70
CA ARG A 87 -33.49 21.99 -32.98
C ARG A 87 -34.44 23.13 -33.34
N ALA A 88 -34.86 23.18 -34.61
CA ALA A 88 -35.77 24.21 -35.14
C ALA A 88 -37.13 24.31 -34.42
N ASN A 89 -37.54 23.28 -33.68
CA ASN A 89 -38.77 23.22 -32.89
C ASN A 89 -38.56 23.51 -31.39
N GLY A 90 -37.43 24.13 -31.02
CA GLY A 90 -37.13 24.53 -29.64
C GLY A 90 -36.70 23.41 -28.69
N ILE A 91 -36.65 22.16 -29.19
CA ILE A 91 -36.16 21.00 -28.44
C ILE A 91 -34.63 21.04 -28.34
N VAL A 92 -34.08 20.71 -27.17
CA VAL A 92 -32.63 20.63 -26.96
C VAL A 92 -32.18 19.18 -26.75
N ASP A 93 -31.24 18.72 -27.58
CA ASP A 93 -30.48 17.49 -27.32
C ASP A 93 -29.27 17.81 -26.45
N VAL A 94 -28.91 16.89 -25.56
CA VAL A 94 -27.77 17.04 -24.64
C VAL A 94 -26.85 15.84 -24.76
N ARG A 95 -25.55 16.11 -24.90
CA ARG A 95 -24.48 15.13 -24.87
C ARG A 95 -23.50 15.44 -23.76
N MET A 96 -22.86 14.40 -23.24
CA MET A 96 -21.85 14.44 -22.19
C MET A 96 -20.82 13.36 -22.51
N VAL A 97 -19.53 13.69 -22.50
CA VAL A 97 -18.41 12.79 -22.85
C VAL A 97 -18.64 12.02 -24.16
N GLY A 98 -19.13 12.71 -25.20
CA GLY A 98 -19.45 12.12 -26.51
C GLY A 98 -20.73 11.27 -26.56
N SER A 99 -21.33 10.93 -25.41
CA SER A 99 -22.59 10.18 -25.29
C SER A 99 -23.81 11.10 -25.25
N SER A 100 -24.85 10.79 -26.02
CA SER A 100 -26.15 11.47 -25.89
C SER A 100 -26.86 11.01 -24.63
N ILE A 101 -27.33 11.96 -23.81
CA ILE A 101 -28.09 11.69 -22.58
C ILE A 101 -29.53 12.19 -22.63
N VAL A 102 -29.80 13.18 -23.48
CA VAL A 102 -31.16 13.64 -23.83
C VAL A 102 -31.27 13.70 -25.36
N ILE A 103 -32.27 13.02 -25.91
CA ILE A 103 -32.59 13.01 -27.34
C ILE A 103 -34.07 13.34 -27.48
N GLY A 104 -34.36 14.60 -27.80
CA GLY A 104 -35.71 15.10 -27.78
C GLY A 104 -36.40 14.95 -26.43
N ASN A 105 -37.44 14.13 -26.38
CA ASN A 105 -38.19 13.81 -25.16
C ASN A 105 -37.79 12.45 -24.53
N GLN A 106 -36.69 11.84 -24.99
CA GLN A 106 -36.16 10.60 -24.45
C GLN A 106 -34.81 10.82 -23.78
N THR A 107 -34.44 9.91 -22.89
CA THR A 107 -33.15 9.90 -22.21
C THR A 107 -32.40 8.60 -22.48
N ALA A 108 -31.07 8.70 -22.54
CA ALA A 108 -30.17 7.55 -22.52
C ALA A 108 -29.28 7.69 -21.26
N PRO A 109 -29.67 7.10 -20.13
CA PRO A 109 -28.99 7.34 -18.86
C PRO A 109 -27.60 6.71 -18.83
N PHE A 110 -26.76 7.23 -17.95
CA PHE A 110 -25.55 6.53 -17.52
C PHE A 110 -25.88 5.50 -16.45
N VAL A 111 -25.07 4.45 -16.36
CA VAL A 111 -25.16 3.43 -15.31
C VAL A 111 -23.82 3.28 -14.62
N THR A 112 -23.85 3.05 -13.31
CA THR A 112 -22.66 2.68 -12.53
C THR A 112 -22.61 1.17 -12.34
N LYS A 113 -21.48 0.55 -12.66
CA LYS A 113 -21.24 -0.89 -12.44
C LYS A 113 -19.91 -1.09 -11.74
N ILE A 114 -19.81 -2.18 -10.99
CA ILE A 114 -18.54 -2.64 -10.41
C ILE A 114 -17.89 -3.60 -11.40
N ASP A 115 -16.60 -3.43 -11.67
CA ASP A 115 -15.81 -4.44 -12.37
C ASP A 115 -15.50 -5.58 -11.38
N PRO A 116 -15.91 -6.83 -11.66
CA PRO A 116 -15.63 -7.94 -10.76
C PRO A 116 -14.13 -8.26 -10.61
N ASN A 117 -13.27 -7.69 -11.45
CA ASN A 117 -11.81 -7.84 -11.34
C ASN A 117 -11.14 -6.65 -10.63
N ASP A 118 -11.87 -5.60 -10.28
CA ASP A 118 -11.33 -4.49 -9.50
C ASP A 118 -11.39 -4.86 -8.00
N PRO A 119 -10.23 -5.07 -7.33
CA PRO A 119 -10.22 -5.41 -5.91
C PRO A 119 -10.79 -4.31 -5.01
N ASN A 120 -10.87 -3.07 -5.49
CA ASN A 120 -11.44 -1.94 -4.75
C ASN A 120 -12.95 -1.77 -4.97
N GLU A 121 -13.55 -2.58 -5.85
CA GLU A 121 -14.96 -2.53 -6.21
C GLU A 121 -15.45 -1.13 -6.63
N PHE A 122 -14.62 -0.35 -7.33
CA PHE A 122 -14.99 1.00 -7.72
C PHE A 122 -16.01 1.03 -8.86
N TYR A 123 -16.88 2.03 -8.81
CA TYR A 123 -17.87 2.23 -9.86
C TYR A 123 -17.19 2.71 -11.14
N GLN A 124 -17.47 1.98 -12.22
CA GLN A 124 -17.29 2.41 -13.58
C GLN A 124 -18.58 3.03 -14.12
N ILE A 125 -18.47 4.11 -14.88
CA ILE A 125 -19.59 4.80 -15.52
C ILE A 125 -19.69 4.29 -16.96
N LEU A 126 -20.86 3.84 -17.37
CA LEU A 126 -21.14 3.34 -18.72
C LEU A 126 -22.39 3.99 -19.30
N ASN A 127 -22.51 4.00 -20.62
CA ASN A 127 -23.76 4.34 -21.28
C ASN A 127 -24.73 3.16 -21.25
N SER A 128 -25.99 3.39 -20.86
CA SER A 128 -27.04 2.36 -20.85
C SER A 128 -27.31 1.69 -22.21
N VAL A 129 -26.98 2.37 -23.31
CA VAL A 129 -27.19 1.89 -24.69
C VAL A 129 -25.98 1.10 -25.20
N GLU A 130 -24.77 1.42 -24.73
CA GLU A 130 -23.52 0.77 -25.10
C GLU A 130 -22.74 0.37 -23.84
N LEU A 131 -23.22 -0.69 -23.19
CA LEU A 131 -22.69 -1.21 -21.92
C LEU A 131 -21.28 -1.82 -22.03
N SER A 132 -20.68 -1.82 -23.21
CA SER A 132 -19.29 -2.23 -23.45
C SER A 132 -18.29 -1.09 -23.35
N GLN A 133 -18.75 0.17 -23.39
CA GLN A 133 -17.88 1.34 -23.28
C GLN A 133 -17.87 1.87 -21.84
N VAL A 134 -16.70 1.82 -21.21
CA VAL A 134 -16.43 2.50 -19.93
C VAL A 134 -16.03 3.94 -20.22
N LEU A 135 -16.72 4.88 -19.59
CA LEU A 135 -16.58 6.32 -19.79
C LEU A 135 -15.97 7.03 -18.58
N THR A 136 -15.67 6.32 -17.50
CA THR A 136 -15.22 6.91 -16.22
C THR A 136 -14.07 7.91 -16.41
N SER A 137 -13.04 7.55 -17.16
CA SER A 137 -11.87 8.40 -17.42
C SER A 137 -12.16 9.60 -18.32
N ASP A 138 -13.26 9.57 -19.08
CA ASP A 138 -13.63 10.65 -19.99
C ASP A 138 -14.27 11.83 -19.24
N PHE A 139 -14.70 11.61 -18.00
CA PHE A 139 -15.19 12.67 -17.11
C PHE A 139 -14.01 13.37 -16.44
N ASP A 140 -13.45 14.38 -17.09
CA ASP A 140 -12.29 15.15 -16.62
C ASP A 140 -12.63 16.56 -16.09
N GLY A 141 -13.91 16.94 -16.13
CA GLY A 141 -14.38 18.27 -15.74
C GLY A 141 -15.60 18.26 -14.82
N GLY A 142 -15.89 19.44 -14.26
CA GLY A 142 -16.99 19.65 -13.32
C GLY A 142 -16.79 18.90 -11.99
N ARG A 143 -17.85 18.85 -11.17
CA ARG A 143 -17.81 18.13 -9.89
C ARG A 143 -17.52 16.64 -10.05
N LEU A 144 -18.08 15.99 -11.08
CA LEU A 144 -17.92 14.55 -11.28
C LEU A 144 -16.46 14.19 -11.62
N GLY A 145 -15.82 14.96 -12.50
CA GLY A 145 -14.40 14.74 -12.81
C GLY A 145 -13.50 14.95 -11.60
N ALA A 146 -13.78 15.95 -10.75
CA ALA A 146 -13.02 16.16 -9.51
C ALA A 146 -13.16 14.99 -8.52
N LEU A 147 -14.35 14.39 -8.40
CA LEU A 147 -14.56 13.19 -7.57
C LEU A 147 -13.77 11.99 -8.09
N ILE A 148 -13.80 11.77 -9.41
CA ILE A 148 -13.07 10.70 -10.08
C ILE A 148 -11.56 10.90 -9.91
N GLN A 149 -11.04 12.10 -10.15
CA GLN A 149 -9.64 12.43 -9.92
C GLN A 149 -9.23 12.24 -8.46
N GLY A 150 -10.09 12.62 -7.51
CA GLY A 150 -9.87 12.39 -6.09
C GLY A 150 -9.68 10.90 -5.77
N ARG A 151 -10.61 10.06 -6.27
CA ARG A 151 -10.63 8.62 -6.04
C ARG A 151 -9.48 7.89 -6.75
N ASP A 152 -9.21 8.24 -8.00
CA ASP A 152 -8.37 7.44 -8.90
C ASP A 152 -6.93 7.92 -8.97
N GLN A 153 -6.64 9.13 -8.50
CA GLN A 153 -5.29 9.70 -8.58
C GLN A 153 -4.82 10.28 -7.24
N LEU A 154 -5.56 11.25 -6.68
CA LEU A 154 -5.06 12.00 -5.53
C LEU A 154 -4.96 11.15 -4.26
N VAL A 155 -5.99 10.37 -3.93
CA VAL A 155 -5.97 9.51 -2.74
C VAL A 155 -4.96 8.36 -2.88
N PRO A 156 -4.89 7.63 -4.01
CA PRO A 156 -3.82 6.66 -4.28
C PRO A 156 -2.42 7.26 -4.11
N ASP A 157 -2.15 8.44 -4.67
CA ASP A 157 -0.86 9.11 -4.53
C ASP A 157 -0.51 9.36 -3.05
N ILE A 158 -1.49 9.70 -2.21
CA ILE A 158 -1.28 9.90 -0.77
C ILE A 158 -1.01 8.57 -0.07
N LEU A 159 -1.82 7.54 -0.36
CA LEU A 159 -1.64 6.19 0.19
C LEU A 159 -0.23 5.67 -0.12
N ASP A 160 0.21 5.77 -1.37
CA ASP A 160 1.55 5.36 -1.81
C ASP A 160 2.67 6.06 -1.03
N GLN A 161 2.50 7.35 -0.73
CA GLN A 161 3.50 8.09 0.07
C GLN A 161 3.53 7.62 1.52
N VAL A 162 2.37 7.42 2.14
CA VAL A 162 2.28 6.92 3.52
C VAL A 162 2.87 5.51 3.61
N ASP A 163 2.60 4.66 2.62
CA ASP A 163 3.20 3.33 2.50
C ASP A 163 4.71 3.38 2.31
N GLN A 164 5.24 4.29 1.49
CA GLN A 164 6.68 4.46 1.33
C GLN A 164 7.37 4.88 2.63
N ILE A 165 6.72 5.75 3.44
CA ILE A 165 7.23 6.13 4.76
C ILE A 165 7.25 4.90 5.69
N ALA A 166 6.16 4.13 5.74
CA ALA A 166 6.08 2.94 6.57
C ALA A 166 7.11 1.89 6.14
N LYS A 167 7.23 1.60 4.84
CA LYS A 167 8.25 0.71 4.27
C LYS A 167 9.66 1.12 4.69
N LEU A 168 9.99 2.41 4.59
CA LEU A 168 11.30 2.91 4.98
C LEU A 168 11.56 2.71 6.48
N VAL A 169 10.58 2.99 7.34
CA VAL A 169 10.71 2.77 8.79
C VAL A 169 10.90 1.28 9.09
N ILE A 170 10.10 0.39 8.50
CA ILE A 170 10.21 -1.05 8.69
C ILE A 170 11.60 -1.52 8.26
N GLN A 171 12.00 -1.17 7.04
CA GLN A 171 13.28 -1.56 6.45
C GLN A 171 14.45 -1.14 7.33
N GLU A 172 14.57 0.15 7.63
CA GLU A 172 15.78 0.68 8.28
C GLU A 172 15.87 0.23 9.74
N VAL A 173 14.74 0.17 10.46
CA VAL A 173 14.73 -0.36 11.82
C VAL A 173 15.05 -1.86 11.81
N ASN A 174 14.50 -2.64 10.90
CA ASN A 174 14.77 -4.07 10.82
C ASN A 174 16.21 -4.37 10.38
N ASN A 175 16.78 -3.59 9.45
CA ASN A 175 18.17 -3.71 9.04
C ASN A 175 19.13 -3.48 10.22
N VAL A 176 18.81 -2.55 11.12
CA VAL A 176 19.59 -2.37 12.35
C VAL A 176 19.28 -3.47 13.37
N HIS A 177 18.02 -3.81 13.58
CA HIS A 177 17.63 -4.79 14.60
C HIS A 177 18.16 -6.21 14.29
N SER A 178 18.11 -6.64 13.03
CA SER A 178 18.50 -8.00 12.62
C SER A 178 19.98 -8.30 12.84
N GLN A 179 20.84 -7.27 12.82
CA GLN A 179 22.28 -7.38 13.04
C GLN A 179 22.71 -7.15 14.50
N HIS A 180 21.77 -7.02 15.44
CA HIS A 180 22.07 -6.88 16.87
C HIS A 180 21.49 -8.04 17.69
N ILE A 181 21.89 -8.10 18.95
CA ILE A 181 21.66 -9.21 19.87
C ILE A 181 20.66 -8.79 20.96
N GLY A 182 19.65 -9.64 21.18
CA GLY A 182 18.77 -9.59 22.35
C GLY A 182 19.37 -10.30 23.56
N LEU A 183 18.82 -10.06 24.75
CA LEU A 183 19.19 -10.75 25.98
C LEU A 183 18.78 -12.24 25.99
N ALA A 184 17.73 -12.59 25.25
CA ALA A 184 17.32 -13.97 25.03
C ALA A 184 17.48 -14.33 23.56
N GLY A 185 17.95 -15.54 23.29
CA GLY A 185 18.06 -16.08 21.94
C GLY A 185 16.80 -16.80 21.47
N PHE A 186 17.01 -17.61 20.44
CA PHE A 186 16.03 -18.51 19.87
C PHE A 186 16.52 -19.95 20.02
N ASP A 187 15.62 -20.84 20.41
CA ASP A 187 15.80 -22.29 20.25
C ASP A 187 15.32 -22.73 18.86
N SER A 188 14.32 -22.03 18.33
CA SER A 188 13.82 -22.22 16.98
C SER A 188 13.22 -20.91 16.47
N ILE A 189 13.38 -20.65 15.18
CA ILE A 189 12.73 -19.56 14.46
C ILE A 189 12.36 -20.00 13.05
N THR A 190 11.16 -19.64 12.62
CA THR A 190 10.70 -19.80 11.24
C THR A 190 10.51 -18.42 10.64
N SER A 191 11.02 -18.20 9.42
CA SER A 191 10.78 -16.95 8.69
C SER A 191 9.27 -16.77 8.45
N PRO A 192 8.66 -15.63 8.82
CA PRO A 192 7.26 -15.37 8.48
C PRO A 192 7.04 -15.22 6.97
N VAL A 193 8.09 -14.94 6.20
CA VAL A 193 8.04 -14.79 4.75
C VAL A 193 8.14 -16.17 4.08
N SER A 194 7.16 -16.47 3.22
CA SER A 194 7.16 -17.64 2.33
C SER A 194 7.67 -17.25 0.95
N ILE A 195 8.66 -17.98 0.44
CA ILE A 195 9.20 -17.76 -0.90
C ILE A 195 8.44 -18.63 -1.91
N GLN A 196 7.96 -18.04 -3.00
CA GLN A 196 7.14 -18.76 -3.98
C GLN A 196 7.86 -19.98 -4.57
N ASP A 197 9.14 -19.84 -4.91
CA ASP A 197 10.00 -20.95 -5.36
C ASP A 197 11.36 -20.90 -4.63
N PRO A 198 11.62 -21.80 -3.67
CA PRO A 198 12.84 -21.79 -2.86
C PRO A 198 14.09 -22.23 -3.64
N ALA A 199 13.94 -22.70 -4.88
CA ALA A 199 15.04 -23.10 -5.75
C ALA A 199 15.48 -22.01 -6.74
N VAL A 200 14.83 -20.85 -6.74
CA VAL A 200 15.20 -19.68 -7.58
C VAL A 200 16.04 -18.69 -6.76
N THR A 201 16.91 -17.94 -7.45
CA THR A 201 17.74 -16.91 -6.82
C THR A 201 16.87 -15.81 -6.21
N LEU A 202 17.28 -15.32 -5.05
CA LEU A 202 16.49 -14.39 -4.25
C LEU A 202 16.53 -12.95 -4.77
N ASP A 203 17.36 -12.64 -5.77
CA ASP A 203 17.34 -11.38 -6.52
C ASP A 203 16.28 -11.33 -7.63
N THR A 204 15.67 -12.46 -7.99
CA THR A 204 14.64 -12.48 -9.03
C THR A 204 13.40 -11.76 -8.50
N ALA A 205 12.95 -10.75 -9.24
CA ALA A 205 11.93 -9.80 -8.78
C ALA A 205 10.64 -10.49 -8.26
N GLY A 206 10.22 -10.13 -7.04
CA GLY A 206 8.90 -10.44 -6.49
C GLY A 206 8.85 -11.36 -5.28
N PHE A 207 9.98 -11.84 -4.74
CA PHE A 207 9.98 -12.74 -3.58
C PHE A 207 10.14 -12.06 -2.22
N LEU A 208 10.76 -10.87 -2.19
CA LEU A 208 11.06 -10.13 -0.96
C LEU A 208 10.56 -8.68 -1.09
N ASP A 209 9.88 -8.20 -0.04
CA ASP A 209 9.37 -6.84 0.02
C ASP A 209 10.47 -5.79 0.29
N PHE A 210 11.60 -6.24 0.84
CA PHE A 210 12.73 -5.39 1.23
C PHE A 210 14.01 -5.82 0.50
N PRO A 211 14.85 -4.85 0.08
CA PRO A 211 16.05 -5.13 -0.69
C PRO A 211 17.10 -5.87 0.14
N THR A 212 17.85 -6.73 -0.52
CA THR A 212 19.02 -7.43 0.04
C THR A 212 20.26 -7.15 -0.81
N GLN A 213 21.44 -7.46 -0.29
CA GLN A 213 22.70 -7.29 -1.00
C GLN A 213 23.68 -8.42 -0.68
N ALA A 214 24.73 -8.55 -1.49
CA ALA A 214 25.83 -9.46 -1.20
C ALA A 214 26.52 -9.04 0.11
N GLY A 215 26.71 -9.99 1.01
CA GLY A 215 27.25 -9.75 2.34
C GLY A 215 27.28 -11.03 3.17
N GLN A 216 27.16 -10.86 4.47
CA GLN A 216 27.15 -11.96 5.43
C GLN A 216 26.34 -11.59 6.67
N PHE A 217 26.02 -12.59 7.47
CA PHE A 217 25.57 -12.45 8.85
C PHE A 217 26.25 -13.52 9.73
N THR A 218 26.21 -13.32 11.04
CA THR A 218 26.77 -14.27 12.00
C THR A 218 25.71 -14.77 12.96
N ILE A 219 25.67 -16.09 13.14
CA ILE A 219 24.88 -16.77 14.16
C ILE A 219 25.77 -17.01 15.38
N ARG A 220 25.42 -16.38 16.50
CA ARG A 220 26.08 -16.53 17.79
C ARG A 220 25.31 -17.55 18.62
N VAL A 221 25.94 -18.69 18.89
CA VAL A 221 25.34 -19.80 19.66
C VAL A 221 25.86 -19.78 21.09
N THR A 222 24.95 -19.86 22.06
CA THR A 222 25.24 -19.85 23.49
C THR A 222 24.63 -21.03 24.22
N ASP A 223 25.24 -21.40 25.35
CA ASP A 223 24.62 -22.30 26.32
C ASP A 223 23.66 -21.53 27.25
N SER A 224 23.05 -22.26 28.20
CA SER A 224 22.11 -21.72 29.19
C SER A 224 22.73 -20.69 30.16
N ASP A 225 24.06 -20.64 30.25
CA ASP A 225 24.78 -19.66 31.07
C ASP A 225 25.15 -18.40 30.25
N GLY A 226 24.76 -18.35 28.97
CA GLY A 226 25.04 -17.25 28.04
C GLY A 226 26.45 -17.26 27.48
N VAL A 227 27.21 -18.34 27.70
CA VAL A 227 28.60 -18.47 27.22
C VAL A 227 28.58 -18.83 25.73
N VAL A 228 29.35 -18.09 24.94
CA VAL A 228 29.47 -18.33 23.49
C VAL A 228 30.18 -19.65 23.23
N GLN A 229 29.48 -20.57 22.58
CA GLN A 229 30.02 -21.85 22.13
C GLN A 229 30.53 -21.74 20.69
N ASN A 230 29.79 -21.03 19.83
CA ASN A 230 30.12 -20.88 18.41
C ASN A 230 29.76 -19.48 17.87
N LEU A 231 30.54 -19.05 16.86
CA LEU A 231 30.21 -17.94 15.97
C LEU A 231 30.27 -18.49 14.55
N LEU A 232 29.12 -18.55 13.89
CA LEU A 232 28.95 -19.16 12.59
C LEU A 232 28.66 -18.07 11.57
N THR A 233 29.61 -17.76 10.69
CA THR A 233 29.43 -16.74 9.65
C THR A 233 28.86 -17.38 8.39
N VAL A 234 27.77 -16.83 7.90
CA VAL A 234 27.06 -17.28 6.70
C VAL A 234 27.15 -16.17 5.66
N ALA A 235 27.80 -16.46 4.52
CA ALA A 235 27.81 -15.57 3.37
C ALA A 235 26.48 -15.68 2.61
N PHE A 236 26.07 -14.59 1.99
CA PHE A 236 24.87 -14.53 1.18
C PHE A 236 25.07 -13.57 0.01
N ASP A 237 24.67 -13.97 -1.19
CA ASP A 237 24.56 -13.11 -2.35
C ASP A 237 23.25 -13.41 -3.08
N PRO A 238 22.29 -12.47 -3.12
CA PRO A 238 20.96 -12.74 -3.66
C PRO A 238 20.98 -13.08 -5.16
N SER A 239 22.06 -12.73 -5.88
CA SER A 239 22.20 -13.02 -7.32
C SER A 239 22.59 -14.46 -7.64
N VAL A 240 22.97 -15.24 -6.62
CA VAL A 240 23.39 -16.64 -6.78
C VAL A 240 22.71 -17.55 -5.78
N ASP A 241 22.35 -17.05 -4.59
CA ASP A 241 21.74 -17.82 -3.54
C ASP A 241 20.23 -17.90 -3.66
N THR A 242 19.71 -19.07 -3.31
CA THR A 242 18.30 -19.43 -3.23
C THR A 242 17.94 -19.66 -1.77
N LEU A 243 16.65 -19.76 -1.44
CA LEU A 243 16.27 -20.12 -0.06
C LEU A 243 16.83 -21.50 0.33
N ASN A 244 16.85 -22.45 -0.61
CA ASN A 244 17.43 -23.77 -0.40
C ASN A 244 18.95 -23.71 -0.16
N SER A 245 19.70 -22.92 -0.94
CA SER A 245 21.16 -22.81 -0.72
C SER A 245 21.49 -22.09 0.58
N LEU A 246 20.71 -21.09 0.97
CA LEU A 246 20.84 -20.40 2.25
C LEU A 246 20.62 -21.34 3.43
N ALA A 247 19.56 -22.16 3.40
CA ALA A 247 19.30 -23.15 4.46
C ALA A 247 20.48 -24.12 4.60
N VAL A 248 21.03 -24.62 3.50
CA VAL A 248 22.22 -25.50 3.50
C VAL A 248 23.45 -24.77 4.03
N ALA A 249 23.66 -23.50 3.65
CA ALA A 249 24.79 -22.70 4.12
C ALA A 249 24.74 -22.48 5.64
N ILE A 250 23.54 -22.27 6.21
CA ILE A 250 23.34 -22.17 7.66
C ILE A 250 23.60 -23.54 8.33
N ASP A 251 23.00 -24.61 7.83
CA ASP A 251 23.09 -25.97 8.40
C ASP A 251 24.53 -26.51 8.46
N SER A 252 25.39 -26.05 7.55
CA SER A 252 26.79 -26.48 7.44
C SER A 252 27.82 -25.42 7.85
N ALA A 253 27.38 -24.31 8.47
CA ALA A 253 28.24 -23.18 8.80
C ALA A 253 29.32 -23.51 9.86
N ASP A 254 29.13 -24.58 10.63
CA ASP A 254 30.09 -25.10 11.60
C ASP A 254 31.12 -26.07 10.98
N GLY A 255 31.00 -26.35 9.68
CA GLY A 255 31.82 -27.32 8.95
C GLY A 255 31.38 -28.78 9.12
N LEU A 256 30.27 -29.04 9.81
CA LEU A 256 29.66 -30.35 9.94
C LEU A 256 28.48 -30.47 8.98
N ALA A 257 28.55 -31.39 8.03
CA ALA A 257 27.47 -31.56 7.06
C ALA A 257 26.31 -32.39 7.63
N GLY A 258 25.08 -31.89 7.44
CA GLY A 258 23.82 -32.63 7.64
C GLY A 258 23.08 -32.26 8.92
N ALA A 259 21.76 -32.07 8.78
CA ALA A 259 20.86 -31.66 9.85
C ALA A 259 21.02 -32.49 11.14
N GLY A 260 21.15 -31.78 12.27
CA GLY A 260 21.30 -32.38 13.60
C GLY A 260 22.72 -32.77 13.99
N ASN A 261 23.73 -32.58 13.11
CA ASN A 261 25.13 -32.90 13.43
C ASN A 261 25.88 -31.72 14.07
N GLY A 262 25.38 -30.49 13.94
CA GLY A 262 25.97 -29.25 14.46
C GLY A 262 25.22 -28.63 15.64
N PRO A 263 25.65 -27.46 16.15
CA PRO A 263 24.96 -26.74 17.22
C PRO A 263 23.65 -26.09 16.76
N ILE A 264 23.46 -25.95 15.45
CA ILE A 264 22.23 -25.50 14.79
C ILE A 264 21.87 -26.45 13.64
N SER A 265 20.62 -26.46 13.24
CA SER A 265 20.13 -27.07 11.99
C SER A 265 19.26 -26.07 11.24
N ALA A 266 19.29 -26.12 9.91
CA ALA A 266 18.41 -25.27 9.09
C ALA A 266 17.81 -26.02 7.89
N LEU A 267 16.56 -25.69 7.57
CA LEU A 267 15.84 -26.29 6.45
C LEU A 267 14.83 -25.32 5.84
N VAL A 268 14.35 -25.65 4.65
CA VAL A 268 13.16 -25.04 4.06
C VAL A 268 11.96 -25.95 4.32
N ASN A 269 10.93 -25.43 4.97
CA ASN A 269 9.73 -26.21 5.31
C ASN A 269 8.80 -26.39 4.10
N ALA A 270 7.67 -27.08 4.29
CA ALA A 270 6.70 -27.34 3.22
C ALA A 270 5.98 -26.09 2.70
N ASP A 271 6.00 -25.00 3.47
CA ASP A 271 5.42 -23.69 3.14
C ASP A 271 6.47 -22.73 2.54
N ASN A 272 7.63 -23.26 2.15
CA ASN A 272 8.77 -22.54 1.60
C ASN A 272 9.28 -21.40 2.52
N GLN A 273 9.33 -21.68 3.82
CA GLN A 273 9.90 -20.78 4.83
C GLN A 273 11.21 -21.38 5.36
N LEU A 274 12.15 -20.52 5.72
CA LEU A 274 13.40 -20.91 6.38
C LEU A 274 13.12 -21.21 7.86
N GLU A 275 13.50 -22.39 8.32
CA GLU A 275 13.46 -22.79 9.72
C GLU A 275 14.89 -22.99 10.22
N ILE A 276 15.22 -22.41 11.37
CA ILE A 276 16.51 -22.56 12.06
C ILE A 276 16.22 -23.02 13.48
N THR A 277 16.88 -24.09 13.92
CA THR A 277 16.67 -24.69 15.24
C THR A 277 18.02 -25.00 15.89
N SER A 278 18.15 -24.74 17.19
CA SER A 278 19.32 -25.10 17.99
C SER A 278 19.29 -26.57 18.40
N ASN A 279 20.46 -27.15 18.64
CA ASN A 279 20.60 -28.50 19.16
C ASN A 279 21.22 -28.48 20.56
N GLY A 280 20.91 -29.50 21.38
CA GLY A 280 21.60 -29.71 22.65
C GLY A 280 21.28 -28.73 23.78
N GLY A 281 20.12 -28.04 23.73
CA GLY A 281 19.72 -27.04 24.74
C GLY A 281 20.52 -25.73 24.66
N LEU A 282 21.07 -25.44 23.48
CA LEU A 282 21.70 -24.17 23.15
C LEU A 282 20.64 -23.16 22.68
N GLU A 283 20.97 -21.88 22.73
CA GLU A 283 20.22 -20.81 22.09
C GLU A 283 21.08 -20.17 21.00
N PHE A 284 20.47 -19.51 20.00
CA PHE A 284 21.19 -18.69 19.05
C PHE A 284 20.62 -17.27 18.93
N THR A 285 21.51 -16.35 18.58
CA THR A 285 21.24 -14.94 18.26
C THR A 285 21.92 -14.58 16.95
N PHE A 286 21.54 -13.46 16.35
CA PHE A 286 22.13 -12.99 15.10
C PHE A 286 22.92 -11.71 15.35
N THR A 287 23.96 -11.50 14.56
CA THR A 287 24.77 -10.28 14.58
C THR A 287 25.43 -10.05 13.21
N GLU A 288 25.91 -8.84 12.97
CA GLU A 288 26.73 -8.50 11.78
C GLU A 288 26.05 -8.80 10.42
N ASP A 289 24.71 -8.67 10.34
CA ASP A 289 23.96 -8.81 9.08
C ASP A 289 24.17 -7.62 8.15
N THR A 290 25.10 -7.78 7.22
CA THR A 290 25.43 -6.83 6.15
C THR A 290 24.68 -7.12 4.85
N SER A 291 24.06 -8.29 4.72
CA SER A 291 23.29 -8.65 3.52
C SER A 291 21.82 -8.24 3.59
N HIS A 292 21.32 -7.92 4.79
CA HIS A 292 19.92 -7.60 5.09
C HIS A 292 18.95 -8.76 4.86
N ILE A 293 19.47 -9.98 4.67
CA ILE A 293 18.63 -11.14 4.36
C ILE A 293 17.76 -11.54 5.55
N LEU A 294 18.25 -11.38 6.79
CA LEU A 294 17.46 -11.69 7.98
C LEU A 294 16.28 -10.73 8.09
N ALA A 295 16.53 -9.43 7.88
CA ALA A 295 15.49 -8.41 7.86
C ALA A 295 14.43 -8.68 6.78
N ALA A 296 14.88 -9.02 5.57
CA ALA A 296 13.98 -9.31 4.44
C ALA A 296 13.14 -10.58 4.64
N LEU A 297 13.67 -11.60 5.32
CA LEU A 297 12.93 -12.81 5.69
C LEU A 297 12.08 -12.65 6.96
N GLY A 298 12.16 -11.51 7.64
CA GLY A 298 11.46 -11.28 8.91
C GLY A 298 12.06 -12.02 10.11
N ILE A 299 13.32 -12.41 10.04
CA ILE A 299 14.06 -13.07 11.13
C ILE A 299 14.78 -12.01 11.97
N ASN A 300 14.65 -12.10 13.29
CA ASN A 300 15.22 -11.14 14.24
C ASN A 300 14.81 -9.69 13.93
N THR A 301 13.56 -9.47 13.51
CA THR A 301 13.04 -8.14 13.15
C THR A 301 12.24 -7.51 14.27
N PHE A 302 12.18 -6.18 14.29
CA PHE A 302 11.40 -5.43 15.26
C PHE A 302 9.97 -5.18 14.77
N PHE A 303 9.84 -4.82 13.48
CA PHE A 303 8.56 -4.64 12.80
C PHE A 303 8.29 -5.79 11.82
N LYS A 304 7.01 -6.02 11.55
CA LYS A 304 6.49 -6.77 10.40
C LYS A 304 5.53 -5.89 9.61
N GLY A 305 5.16 -6.37 8.41
CA GLY A 305 4.31 -5.65 7.47
C GLY A 305 5.09 -5.18 6.25
N THR A 306 4.34 -4.72 5.26
CA THR A 306 4.83 -4.30 3.95
C THR A 306 4.52 -2.84 3.66
N GLY A 307 3.72 -2.17 4.48
CA GLY A 307 3.31 -0.78 4.27
C GLY A 307 2.59 -0.20 5.49
N ALA A 308 1.90 0.92 5.29
CA ALA A 308 1.22 1.60 6.38
C ALA A 308 -0.07 0.88 6.79
N GLY A 309 -0.71 0.15 5.88
CA GLY A 309 -1.92 -0.61 6.19
C GLY A 309 -1.70 -1.80 7.13
N ASP A 310 -0.49 -2.37 7.19
CA ASP A 310 -0.22 -3.63 7.89
C ASP A 310 0.99 -3.58 8.85
N ILE A 311 1.71 -2.45 8.92
CA ILE A 311 2.83 -2.29 9.86
C ILE A 311 2.41 -2.63 11.29
N SER A 312 3.19 -3.48 11.94
CA SER A 312 3.01 -3.85 13.35
C SER A 312 4.31 -4.38 13.94
N LEU A 313 4.35 -4.59 15.26
CA LEU A 313 5.50 -5.27 15.86
C LEU A 313 5.58 -6.72 15.39
N SER A 314 6.80 -7.24 15.23
CA SER A 314 7.00 -8.64 14.85
C SER A 314 6.49 -9.58 15.95
N ASP A 315 6.10 -10.80 15.56
CA ASP A 315 5.59 -11.79 16.52
C ASP A 315 6.67 -12.19 17.54
N GLN A 316 7.95 -12.09 17.17
CA GLN A 316 9.09 -12.32 18.04
C GLN A 316 9.17 -11.29 19.19
N ILE A 317 8.76 -10.05 18.95
CA ILE A 317 8.72 -8.97 19.96
C ILE A 317 7.40 -8.99 20.75
N LEU A 318 6.33 -9.49 20.14
CA LEU A 318 5.03 -9.67 20.79
C LEU A 318 4.95 -10.92 21.67
N ASP A 319 5.93 -11.82 21.57
CA ASP A 319 6.07 -12.99 22.43
C ASP A 319 5.93 -12.60 23.92
N PRO A 320 4.98 -13.19 24.66
CA PRO A 320 4.66 -12.78 26.02
C PRO A 320 5.72 -13.16 27.05
N GLU A 321 6.58 -14.14 26.76
CA GLU A 321 7.59 -14.66 27.69
C GLU A 321 8.95 -14.01 27.43
N LEU A 322 9.38 -13.98 26.17
CA LEU A 322 10.72 -13.58 25.77
C LEU A 322 10.76 -12.33 24.90
N GLY A 323 9.63 -11.80 24.44
CA GLY A 323 9.61 -10.72 23.43
C GLY A 323 10.34 -9.44 23.84
N LEU A 324 10.30 -9.07 25.14
CA LEU A 324 11.10 -7.95 25.65
C LEU A 324 12.60 -8.24 25.70
N GLN A 325 12.96 -9.50 25.95
CA GLN A 325 14.35 -9.95 26.00
C GLN A 325 14.94 -10.14 24.61
N ARG A 326 14.09 -10.35 23.58
CA ARG A 326 14.47 -10.45 22.17
C ARG A 326 14.62 -9.11 21.46
N ILE A 327 14.39 -7.97 22.14
CA ILE A 327 14.71 -6.67 21.57
C ILE A 327 16.23 -6.56 21.42
N ALA A 328 16.71 -6.51 20.18
CA ALA A 328 18.11 -6.55 19.80
C ALA A 328 18.79 -5.18 20.01
N ALA A 329 19.15 -4.89 21.27
CA ALA A 329 19.72 -3.61 21.66
C ALA A 329 21.26 -3.62 21.78
N SER A 330 21.88 -4.80 21.76
CA SER A 330 23.29 -5.00 22.11
C SER A 330 24.12 -5.43 20.89
N GLY A 331 25.34 -4.90 20.75
CA GLY A 331 26.28 -5.37 19.72
C GLY A 331 27.13 -6.56 20.18
N SER A 332 27.35 -6.67 21.49
CA SER A 332 28.17 -7.71 22.12
C SER A 332 27.36 -8.84 22.77
N GLY A 333 26.05 -8.63 22.96
CA GLY A 333 25.18 -9.47 23.77
C GLY A 333 25.32 -9.24 25.29
N ALA A 334 26.19 -8.33 25.74
CA ALA A 334 26.36 -8.03 27.16
C ALA A 334 25.20 -7.20 27.72
N GLU A 335 24.81 -7.46 28.96
CA GLU A 335 23.87 -6.62 29.70
C GLU A 335 24.42 -5.19 29.82
N GLY A 336 23.59 -4.21 29.44
CA GLY A 336 23.94 -2.79 29.49
C GLY A 336 24.62 -2.25 28.22
N ASP A 337 24.99 -3.10 27.27
CA ASP A 337 25.38 -2.66 25.92
C ASP A 337 24.12 -2.23 25.15
N ASN A 338 24.12 -0.96 24.72
CA ASN A 338 23.03 -0.30 24.03
C ASN A 338 23.40 0.12 22.59
N THR A 339 24.43 -0.48 22.00
CA THR A 339 24.93 -0.13 20.66
C THR A 339 23.83 -0.21 19.59
N GLY A 340 22.99 -1.26 19.63
CA GLY A 340 21.88 -1.41 18.69
C GLY A 340 20.75 -0.42 18.93
N ALA A 341 20.44 -0.13 20.18
CA ALA A 341 19.45 0.90 20.51
C ALA A 341 19.89 2.30 20.08
N LEU A 342 21.19 2.61 20.19
CA LEU A 342 21.78 3.85 19.71
C LEU A 342 21.74 3.92 18.18
N ALA A 343 22.09 2.82 17.49
CA ALA A 343 22.02 2.75 16.03
C ALA A 343 20.60 2.98 15.50
N ILE A 344 19.57 2.44 16.17
CA ILE A 344 18.17 2.72 15.83
C ILE A 344 17.83 4.20 16.07
N ALA A 345 18.30 4.80 17.17
CA ALA A 345 18.07 6.22 17.44
C ALA A 345 18.74 7.13 16.39
N ASP A 346 19.93 6.75 15.91
CA ASP A 346 20.68 7.51 14.91
C ASP A 346 20.03 7.48 13.51
N LEU A 347 19.08 6.56 13.25
CA LEU A 347 18.28 6.53 12.01
C LEU A 347 17.49 7.82 11.78
N GLU A 348 17.16 8.56 12.85
CA GLU A 348 16.51 9.87 12.73
C GLU A 348 17.35 10.86 11.89
N TYR A 349 18.67 10.76 12.00
CA TYR A 349 19.63 11.65 11.34
C TYR A 349 20.28 11.01 10.10
N ALA A 350 20.11 9.71 9.92
CA ALA A 350 20.70 8.96 8.81
C ALA A 350 20.03 9.33 7.48
N ARG A 351 20.84 9.42 6.42
CA ARG A 351 20.34 9.62 5.06
C ARG A 351 20.09 8.27 4.41
N VAL A 352 18.85 7.82 4.48
CA VAL A 352 18.40 6.48 4.08
C VAL A 352 17.25 6.53 3.07
N ALA A 353 16.63 7.70 2.89
CA ALA A 353 15.58 7.91 1.89
C ALA A 353 16.15 8.41 0.56
N ARG A 354 15.38 8.20 -0.53
CA ARG A 354 15.67 8.67 -1.90
C ARG A 354 17.14 8.42 -2.30
N ASN A 355 17.55 7.16 -2.33
CA ASN A 355 18.93 6.75 -2.63
C ASN A 355 19.96 7.42 -1.71
N ASN A 356 19.72 7.35 -0.40
CA ASN A 356 20.60 7.89 0.65
C ASN A 356 20.86 9.40 0.55
N SER A 357 19.89 10.16 0.04
CA SER A 357 20.03 11.62 -0.11
C SER A 357 19.34 12.41 1.00
N THR A 358 18.28 11.86 1.61
CA THR A 358 17.47 12.54 2.62
C THR A 358 17.24 11.68 3.87
N THR A 359 16.94 12.33 4.99
CA THR A 359 16.54 11.65 6.23
C THR A 359 15.10 11.16 6.16
N ILE A 360 14.72 10.24 7.05
CA ILE A 360 13.31 9.81 7.21
C ILE A 360 12.41 11.03 7.48
N GLY A 361 12.86 11.94 8.35
CA GLY A 361 12.13 13.16 8.68
C GLY A 361 12.00 14.15 7.52
N ASP A 362 13.02 14.29 6.68
CA ASP A 362 12.96 15.12 5.47
C ASP A 362 12.02 14.50 4.43
N PHE A 363 12.10 13.18 4.21
CA PHE A 363 11.24 12.46 3.28
C PHE A 363 9.76 12.63 3.64
N TYR A 364 9.42 12.51 4.93
CA TYR A 364 8.07 12.77 5.42
C TYR A 364 7.59 14.21 5.15
N ARG A 365 8.42 15.21 5.46
CA ARG A 365 8.08 16.63 5.24
C ARG A 365 7.91 16.97 3.76
N GLU A 366 8.78 16.43 2.91
CA GLU A 366 8.70 16.60 1.46
C GLU A 366 7.42 15.97 0.89
N GLY A 367 7.06 14.75 1.33
CA GLY A 367 5.82 14.08 0.93
C GLY A 367 4.60 14.94 1.24
N ILE A 368 4.46 15.43 2.48
CA ILE A 368 3.37 16.33 2.87
C ILE A 368 3.35 17.60 2.02
N SER A 369 4.51 18.21 1.78
CA SER A 369 4.57 19.43 0.96
C SER A 369 4.13 19.16 -0.48
N GLU A 370 4.51 18.03 -1.05
CA GLU A 370 4.13 17.64 -2.41
C GLU A 370 2.62 17.40 -2.52
N LEU A 371 2.03 16.71 -1.54
CA LEU A 371 0.57 16.53 -1.46
C LEU A 371 -0.16 17.86 -1.35
N GLY A 372 0.34 18.78 -0.52
CA GLY A 372 -0.23 20.12 -0.40
C GLY A 372 -0.24 20.87 -1.73
N VAL A 373 0.83 20.78 -2.51
CA VAL A 373 0.91 21.41 -3.85
C VAL A 373 -0.02 20.74 -4.85
N ARG A 374 -0.09 19.41 -4.88
CA ARG A 374 -0.99 18.66 -5.79
C ARG A 374 -2.46 18.95 -5.49
N ALA A 375 -2.84 18.92 -4.21
CA ALA A 375 -4.19 19.27 -3.77
C ALA A 375 -4.57 20.72 -4.13
N GLN A 376 -3.60 21.64 -4.13
CA GLN A 376 -3.84 23.03 -4.52
C GLN A 376 -3.99 23.21 -6.04
N ARG A 377 -3.24 22.47 -6.86
CA ARG A 377 -3.36 22.51 -8.32
C ARG A 377 -4.68 21.96 -8.84
N ASN A 378 -5.26 20.96 -8.15
CA ASN A 378 -6.55 20.39 -8.55
C ASN A 378 -7.76 21.27 -8.16
N LYS A 379 -7.54 22.39 -7.44
CA LYS A 379 -8.59 23.40 -7.15
C LYS A 379 -8.68 24.52 -8.19
N THR A 380 -7.68 24.65 -9.06
CA THR A 380 -7.57 25.70 -10.09
C THR A 380 -7.80 25.11 -11.46
#